data_AF-G4ZYS1-F1
#
_entry.id   AF-G4ZYS1-F1
#
_cell.length_a   1.000
_cell.length_b   1.000
_cell.length_c   1.000
_cell.angle_alpha   90.00
_cell.angle_beta   90.00
_cell.angle_gamma   90.00
#
_symmetry.space_group_name_H-M   'P 1'
#
loop_
_entity.id
_entity.type
_entity.pdbx_description
1 polymer ?
#
loop_
_entity_poly.entity_id
_entity_poly.type
_entity_poly.pdbx_seq_one_letter_code
_entity_poly.pdbx_strand_id
1 'polypeptide(L)'
;MFSEDDAEYGGEPCGIAIIDCVDEDELYPYRSSERVRRDSSGAIILTASKRQTSDARKGMEASGFQEKLVVTMRRATFLKIRRPEFSLSQLALEELHDDMMQWTDVMVKSIRNIVYATP
;
A
#
# COMPACT_ATOMS: atom_id res chain seq x y z
N MET A 1 -16.58 -1.65 -5.31
CA MET A 1 -16.54 -2.02 -6.73
C MET A 1 -16.05 -0.79 -7.44
N PHE A 2 -14.84 -0.81 -8.00
CA PHE A 2 -14.28 0.33 -8.74
C PHE A 2 -14.81 0.23 -10.17
N SER A 3 -15.61 1.22 -10.59
CA SER A 3 -16.20 1.29 -11.93
C SER A 3 -15.16 1.73 -12.95
N GLU A 4 -15.19 1.11 -14.13
CA GLU A 4 -14.27 1.38 -15.24
C GLU A 4 -14.38 2.82 -15.80
N ASP A 5 -15.42 3.57 -15.45
CA ASP A 5 -15.73 4.92 -15.96
C ASP A 5 -15.38 6.07 -14.99
N ASP A 6 -14.70 5.81 -13.87
CA ASP A 6 -14.17 6.91 -13.05
C ASP A 6 -12.99 7.57 -13.76
N ALA A 7 -13.26 8.62 -14.53
CA ALA A 7 -12.26 9.44 -15.22
C ALA A 7 -11.19 10.06 -14.28
N GLU A 8 -11.46 10.09 -12.96
CA GLU A 8 -10.49 10.44 -11.91
C GLU A 8 -9.38 9.38 -11.75
N TYR A 9 -9.62 8.18 -12.25
CA TYR A 9 -8.75 7.01 -12.24
C TYR A 9 -8.28 6.63 -13.64
N GLY A 10 -8.22 7.63 -14.54
CA GLY A 10 -7.92 7.56 -15.97
C GLY A 10 -7.03 6.38 -16.39
N GLY A 11 -7.38 5.77 -17.52
CA GLY A 11 -6.81 4.55 -18.12
C GLY A 11 -5.32 4.60 -18.49
N GLU A 12 -4.49 5.18 -17.65
CA GLU A 12 -3.04 5.19 -17.65
C GLU A 12 -2.48 3.95 -16.93
N PRO A 13 -1.20 3.60 -17.15
CA PRO A 13 -0.59 2.39 -16.60
C PRO A 13 -0.84 2.26 -15.10
N CYS A 14 -1.50 1.18 -14.70
CA CYS A 14 -1.81 0.88 -13.31
C CYS A 14 -1.01 -0.32 -12.83
N GLY A 15 -0.33 -0.16 -11.69
CA GLY A 15 0.28 -1.27 -10.97
C GLY A 15 -0.61 -1.65 -9.81
N ILE A 16 -1.01 -2.92 -9.71
CA ILE A 16 -1.84 -3.42 -8.61
C ILE A 16 -1.05 -4.48 -7.87
N ALA A 17 -0.93 -4.34 -6.55
CA ALA A 17 -0.44 -5.38 -5.67
C ALA A 17 -1.55 -5.75 -4.69
N ILE A 18 -1.87 -7.04 -4.62
CA ILE A 18 -2.82 -7.60 -3.67
C ILE A 18 -2.05 -8.37 -2.61
N ILE A 19 -2.45 -8.17 -1.37
CA ILE A 19 -1.92 -8.86 -0.20
C ILE A 19 -3.08 -9.66 0.35
N ASP A 20 -2.87 -10.94 0.62
CA ASP A 20 -3.88 -11.77 1.27
C ASP A 20 -3.22 -12.82 2.16
N CYS A 21 -4.00 -13.33 3.12
CA CYS A 21 -3.55 -14.40 4.01
C CYS A 21 -3.87 -15.78 3.43
N VAL A 22 -2.99 -16.74 3.69
CA VAL A 22 -3.27 -18.15 3.41
C VAL A 22 -4.20 -18.69 4.49
N ASP A 23 -5.29 -19.33 4.08
CA ASP A 23 -6.25 -19.91 5.02
C ASP A 23 -5.71 -21.15 5.73
N GLU A 24 -5.12 -22.07 4.97
CA GLU A 24 -4.51 -23.31 5.44
C GLU A 24 -3.13 -23.49 4.80
N ASP A 25 -2.10 -23.66 5.62
CA ASP A 25 -0.72 -23.87 5.19
C ASP A 25 -0.31 -25.30 5.57
N GLU A 26 -0.18 -26.18 4.58
CA GLU A 26 0.22 -27.58 4.80
C GLU A 26 1.69 -27.70 5.22
N LEU A 27 2.55 -26.78 4.80
CA LEU A 27 3.98 -26.80 5.11
C LEU A 27 4.24 -26.28 6.53
N TYR A 28 3.46 -25.29 6.96
CA TYR A 28 3.51 -24.71 8.31
C TYR A 28 2.12 -24.57 8.94
N PRO A 29 1.49 -25.69 9.37
CA PRO A 29 0.15 -25.66 9.91
C PRO A 29 0.03 -24.76 11.15
N TYR A 30 -1.01 -23.93 11.18
CA TYR A 30 -1.29 -23.07 12.32
C TYR A 30 -1.74 -23.88 13.54
N ARG A 31 -1.18 -23.57 14.71
CA ARG A 31 -1.52 -24.16 16.00
C ARG A 31 -2.04 -23.11 16.97
N SER A 32 -3.35 -23.02 17.13
CA SER A 32 -4.06 -22.05 17.99
C SER A 32 -3.73 -22.15 19.48
N SER A 33 -3.27 -23.31 19.93
CA SER A 33 -2.84 -23.56 21.31
C SER A 33 -1.45 -22.99 21.63
N GLU A 34 -0.63 -22.74 20.60
CA GLU A 34 0.77 -22.33 20.75
C GLU A 34 1.06 -20.94 20.17
N ARG A 35 0.24 -20.47 19.22
CA ARG A 35 0.54 -19.28 18.40
C ARG A 35 -0.68 -18.39 18.26
N VAL A 36 -0.45 -17.10 18.03
CA VAL A 36 -1.48 -16.14 17.63
C VAL A 36 -1.44 -15.96 16.12
N ARG A 37 -2.58 -16.16 15.45
CA ARG A 37 -2.71 -15.91 14.01
C ARG A 37 -3.08 -14.46 13.74
N ARG A 38 -2.31 -13.86 12.83
CA ARG A 38 -2.45 -12.49 12.34
C ARG A 38 -2.73 -12.55 10.85
N ASP A 39 -3.95 -12.22 10.46
CA ASP A 39 -4.37 -12.16 9.07
C ASP A 39 -4.26 -10.71 8.57
N SER A 40 -3.71 -10.55 7.37
CA SER A 40 -3.59 -9.27 6.69
C SER A 40 -4.06 -9.44 5.25
N SER A 41 -5.05 -8.63 4.86
CA SER A 41 -5.49 -8.55 3.47
C SER A 41 -5.43 -7.09 3.05
N GLY A 42 -5.12 -6.80 1.79
CA GLY A 42 -4.99 -5.44 1.34
C GLY A 42 -4.76 -5.31 -0.15
N ALA A 43 -4.83 -4.08 -0.62
CA ALA A 43 -4.56 -3.73 -2.00
C ALA A 43 -3.75 -2.43 -2.04
N ILE A 44 -2.83 -2.37 -2.98
CA ILE A 44 -2.07 -1.18 -3.34
C ILE A 44 -2.29 -0.95 -4.83
N ILE A 45 -2.71 0.25 -5.18
CA ILE A 45 -2.92 0.68 -6.55
C ILE A 45 -2.03 1.88 -6.83
N LEU A 46 -1.17 1.73 -7.82
CA LEU A 46 -0.33 2.77 -8.38
C LEU A 46 -0.97 3.25 -9.68
N THR A 47 -1.20 4.55 -9.81
CA THR A 47 -1.70 5.17 -11.04
C THR A 47 -0.69 6.23 -11.47
N ALA A 48 -0.20 6.11 -12.70
CA ALA A 48 0.62 7.16 -13.31
C ALA A 48 -0.29 8.23 -13.92
N SER A 49 0.08 9.49 -13.76
CA SER A 49 -0.62 10.63 -14.37
C SER A 49 0.36 11.66 -14.86
N LYS A 50 0.06 12.28 -16.00
CA LYS A 50 0.88 13.33 -16.58
C LYS A 50 0.30 14.70 -16.24
N ARG A 51 1.05 15.51 -15.48
CA ARG A 51 0.65 16.87 -15.14
C ARG A 51 1.39 17.86 -16.02
N GLN A 52 0.64 18.67 -16.78
CA GLN A 52 1.20 19.85 -17.43
C GLN A 52 1.50 20.91 -16.35
N THR A 53 2.75 21.36 -16.25
CA THR A 53 3.12 22.49 -15.41
C THR A 53 2.81 23.78 -16.17
N SER A 54 1.79 24.51 -15.74
CA SER A 54 1.48 25.84 -16.28
C SER A 54 2.45 26.89 -15.72
N ASP A 55 3.74 26.77 -16.04
CA ASP A 55 4.70 27.88 -15.90
C ASP A 55 4.79 28.69 -17.20
N ALA A 56 3.68 28.79 -17.94
CA ALA A 56 3.50 29.79 -18.97
C ALA A 56 3.19 31.15 -18.31
N ARG A 57 4.21 31.73 -17.66
CA ARG A 57 4.26 33.19 -17.56
C ARG A 57 4.17 33.73 -18.99
N LYS A 58 3.21 34.63 -19.20
CA LYS A 58 2.97 35.33 -20.47
C LYS A 58 4.29 35.65 -21.19
N GLY A 59 4.43 35.05 -22.39
CA GLY A 59 5.31 35.51 -23.45
C GLY A 59 6.79 35.15 -23.28
N MET A 60 7.21 34.04 -23.87
CA MET A 60 8.39 33.95 -24.76
C MET A 60 8.55 32.49 -25.21
N GLU A 61 8.56 32.26 -26.52
CA GLU A 61 9.18 31.16 -27.29
C GLU A 61 9.04 29.70 -26.79
N ALA A 62 8.53 28.86 -27.69
CA ALA A 62 8.37 27.41 -27.54
C ALA A 62 9.70 26.70 -27.21
N SER A 63 10.01 26.55 -25.92
CA SER A 63 11.10 25.70 -25.46
C SER A 63 10.64 24.83 -24.28
N GLY A 64 10.38 23.56 -24.61
CA GLY A 64 10.33 22.44 -23.66
C GLY A 64 9.12 22.38 -22.72
N PHE A 65 7.99 21.88 -23.21
CA PHE A 65 6.97 21.29 -22.33
C PHE A 65 7.59 20.10 -21.58
N GLN A 66 8.03 20.29 -20.33
CA GLN A 66 8.43 19.21 -19.45
C GLN A 66 7.16 18.60 -18.84
N GLU A 67 6.67 17.54 -19.47
CA GLU A 67 5.54 16.76 -18.97
C GLU A 67 5.97 16.04 -17.68
N LYS A 68 5.48 16.50 -16.52
CA LYS A 68 5.86 15.93 -15.23
C LYS A 68 5.01 14.68 -14.96
N LEU A 69 5.66 13.52 -14.93
CA LEU A 69 5.04 12.28 -14.46
C LEU A 69 4.81 12.35 -12.94
N VAL A 70 3.57 12.11 -12.53
CA VAL A 70 3.15 11.99 -11.14
C VAL A 70 2.58 10.60 -10.94
N VAL A 71 3.19 9.81 -10.05
CA VAL A 71 2.67 8.51 -9.65
C VAL A 71 1.94 8.65 -8.32
N THR A 72 0.65 8.31 -8.31
CA THR A 72 -0.20 8.30 -7.11
C THR A 72 -0.33 6.88 -6.60
N MET A 73 0.01 6.67 -5.33
CA MET A 73 -0.22 5.40 -4.63
C MET A 73 -1.44 5.50 -3.72
N ARG A 74 -2.42 4.62 -3.93
CA ARG A 74 -3.56 4.42 -3.03
C ARG A 74 -3.44 3.03 -2.42
N ARG A 75 -3.69 2.90 -1.11
CA ARG A 75 -3.59 1.63 -0.41
C ARG A 75 -4.71 1.46 0.60
N ALA A 76 -5.13 0.22 0.80
CA ALA A 76 -6.05 -0.15 1.86
C ALA A 76 -5.61 -1.51 2.43
N THR A 77 -5.63 -1.63 3.76
CA THR A 77 -5.28 -2.87 4.46
C THR A 77 -6.31 -3.13 5.53
N PHE A 78 -6.72 -4.40 5.65
CA PHE A 78 -7.57 -4.93 6.69
C PHE A 78 -6.74 -5.93 7.52
N LEU A 79 -6.74 -5.74 8.83
CA LEU A 79 -5.96 -6.54 9.77
C LEU A 79 -6.91 -7.26 10.73
N LYS A 80 -6.63 -8.53 10.99
CA LYS A 80 -7.43 -9.36 11.90
C LYS A 80 -6.54 -10.25 12.76
N ILE A 81 -6.65 -10.08 14.07
CA ILE A 81 -6.03 -10.99 15.05
C ILE A 81 -7.06 -12.06 15.41
N ARG A 82 -6.74 -13.34 15.19
CA ARG A 82 -7.61 -14.45 15.60
C ARG A 82 -7.41 -14.75 17.07
N ARG A 83 -8.51 -15.04 17.77
CA ARG A 83 -8.47 -15.45 19.18
C ARG A 83 -7.76 -16.80 19.31
N PRO A 84 -6.65 -16.90 20.06
CA PRO A 84 -6.00 -18.17 20.35
C PRO A 84 -6.75 -18.96 21.44
N GLU A 85 -6.35 -20.21 21.68
CA GLU A 85 -6.94 -21.07 22.73
C GLU A 85 -6.42 -20.75 24.14
N PHE A 86 -5.36 -19.96 24.23
CA PHE A 86 -4.80 -19.48 25.49
C PHE A 86 -5.17 -18.02 25.76
N SER A 87 -5.10 -17.61 27.03
CA SER A 87 -5.37 -16.23 27.41
C SER A 87 -4.21 -15.32 27.02
N LEU A 88 -4.53 -14.19 26.40
CA LEU A 88 -3.60 -13.08 26.19
C LEU A 88 -3.93 -11.95 27.17
N SER A 89 -2.90 -11.27 27.68
CA SER A 89 -3.10 -10.01 28.38
C SER A 89 -3.55 -8.93 27.39
N GLN A 90 -4.20 -7.88 27.90
CA GLN A 90 -4.58 -6.73 27.07
C GLN A 90 -3.36 -6.05 26.45
N LEU A 91 -2.29 -5.89 27.23
CA LEU A 91 -1.02 -5.32 26.75
C LEU A 91 -0.46 -6.11 25.57
N ALA A 92 -0.44 -7.45 25.65
CA ALA A 92 0.05 -8.29 24.56
C ALA A 92 -0.81 -8.15 23.29
N LEU A 93 -2.12 -7.94 23.44
CA LEU A 93 -3.01 -7.71 22.30
C LEU A 93 -2.76 -6.34 21.64
N GLU A 94 -2.51 -5.31 22.45
CA GLU A 94 -2.17 -3.97 21.98
C GLU A 94 -0.82 -3.97 21.24
N GLU A 95 0.21 -4.61 21.81
CA GLU A 95 1.52 -4.79 21.16
C GLU A 95 1.38 -5.52 19.81
N LEU A 96 0.59 -6.60 19.75
CA LEU A 96 0.35 -7.34 18.51
C LEU A 96 -0.33 -6.47 17.42
N HIS A 97 -1.22 -5.57 17.83
CA HIS A 97 -1.90 -4.66 16.91
C HIS A 97 -0.94 -3.58 16.39
N ASP A 98 -0.17 -2.96 17.28
CA ASP A 98 0.76 -1.89 16.93
C ASP A 98 1.88 -2.38 16.00
N ASP A 99 2.42 -3.57 16.28
CA ASP A 99 3.40 -4.24 15.43
C ASP A 99 2.86 -4.46 13.99
N MET A 100 1.60 -4.87 13.84
CA MET A 100 0.99 -5.07 12.52
C MET A 100 0.85 -3.77 11.73
N MET A 101 0.57 -2.66 12.42
CA MET A 101 0.42 -1.35 11.78
C MET A 101 1.78 -0.80 11.31
N GLN A 102 2.83 -1.01 12.08
CA GLN A 102 4.16 -0.45 11.83
C GLN A 102 4.77 -0.90 10.50
N TRP A 103 4.47 -2.11 10.02
CA TRP A 103 5.01 -2.61 8.75
C TRP A 103 4.57 -1.74 7.54
N THR A 104 3.37 -1.17 7.59
CA THR A 104 2.88 -0.31 6.51
C THR A 104 3.70 0.98 6.37
N ASP A 105 4.25 1.50 7.47
CA ASP A 105 5.13 2.66 7.43
C ASP A 105 6.50 2.32 6.87
N VAL A 106 7.01 1.13 7.19
CA VAL A 106 8.27 0.62 6.64
C VAL A 106 8.16 0.51 5.12
N MET A 107 7.07 -0.05 4.60
CA MET A 107 6.83 -0.12 3.15
C MET A 107 6.90 1.26 2.47
N VAL A 108 6.20 2.27 3.01
CA VAL A 108 6.20 3.63 2.43
C VAL A 108 7.59 4.27 2.50
N LYS A 109 8.29 4.12 3.63
CA LYS A 109 9.65 4.63 3.79
C LYS A 109 10.60 3.98 2.77
N SER A 110 10.50 2.67 2.57
CA SER A 110 11.29 1.94 1.58
C SER A 110 11.02 2.42 0.15
N ILE A 111 9.75 2.59 -0.23
CA ILE A 111 9.38 3.13 -1.55
C ILE A 111 9.96 4.53 -1.74
N ARG A 112 9.80 5.41 -0.74
CA ARG A 112 10.35 6.77 -0.79
C ARG A 112 11.88 6.76 -0.92
N ASN A 113 12.55 5.89 -0.17
CA ASN A 113 14.01 5.76 -0.26
C ASN A 113 14.45 5.32 -1.65
N ILE A 114 13.73 4.42 -2.33
CA ILE A 114 14.06 4.00 -3.69
C ILE A 114 13.76 5.10 -4.71
N VAL A 115 12.60 5.76 -4.60
CA VAL A 115 12.15 6.79 -5.55
C VAL A 115 12.97 8.08 -5.44
N TYR A 116 13.39 8.43 -4.22
CA TYR A 116 14.17 9.63 -3.94
C TYR A 116 15.65 9.34 -3.66
N ALA A 117 16.12 8.10 -3.80
CA ALA A 117 17.54 7.81 -3.89
C ALA A 117 18.04 8.40 -5.21
N THR A 118 18.50 9.64 -5.15
CA THR A 118 19.29 10.25 -6.21
C THR A 118 20.58 9.43 -6.39
N PRO A 119 21.04 9.17 -7.62
CA PRO A 119 22.45 8.85 -7.87
C PRO A 119 23.38 9.94 -7.33
#